data_AF-A0A8I6G3X1-F1
#
_entry.id   AF-A0A8I6G3X1-F1
#
_cell.length_a   1.000
_cell.length_b   1.000
_cell.length_c   1.000
_cell.angle_alpha   90.00
_cell.angle_beta   90.00
_cell.angle_gamma   90.00
#
_symmetry.space_group_name_H-M   'P 1'
#
loop_
_entity.id
_entity.type
_entity.pdbx_description
1 polymer ?
#
loop_
_entity_poly.entity_id
_entity_poly.type
_entity_poly.pdbx_seq_one_letter_code
_entity_poly.pdbx_strand_id
1 'polypeptide(L)'
;MSIAWRWKNYHGEYIYNSTQPFIHEHFKGRLIMNWSQGQTSGVLRILNLKENDQATYFSRVFLQTTEGMKSWQSVAGTQLIIIHAPSTTVVSPSIIPSVFPTAGLEDTRGKRTPSLLNLGAMVRMVVSKVVVIIPLYGWVFFLWWKQRPAE
;
A
#
# COMPACT_ATOMS: atom_id res chain seq x y z
N MET A 1 -6.71 -16.87 13.69
CA MET A 1 -7.16 -16.45 12.34
C MET A 1 -5.93 -16.15 11.52
N SER A 2 -5.94 -16.50 10.24
CA SER A 2 -4.93 -16.06 9.28
C SER A 2 -5.61 -15.62 8.00
N ILE A 3 -4.92 -14.78 7.24
CA ILE A 3 -5.38 -14.21 5.99
C ILE A 3 -4.36 -14.51 4.87
N ALA A 4 -4.87 -14.63 3.65
CA ALA A 4 -4.07 -14.83 2.45
C ALA A 4 -4.76 -14.16 1.25
N TRP A 5 -3.99 -13.82 0.23
CA TRP A 5 -4.52 -13.31 -1.03
C TRP A 5 -4.01 -14.16 -2.18
N ARG A 6 -4.86 -14.38 -3.17
CA ARG A 6 -4.52 -14.97 -4.47
C ARG A 6 -4.74 -13.97 -5.59
N TRP A 7 -4.12 -14.22 -6.75
CA TRP A 7 -4.30 -13.40 -7.94
C TRP A 7 -4.58 -14.23 -9.19
N LYS A 8 -5.05 -13.55 -10.24
CA LYS A 8 -5.41 -14.05 -11.58
C LYS A 8 -6.66 -14.94 -11.57
N ASN A 9 -6.62 -16.07 -10.88
CA ASN A 9 -7.68 -17.08 -10.86
C ASN A 9 -8.14 -17.36 -9.44
N TYR A 10 -9.37 -17.87 -9.27
CA TYR A 10 -9.90 -18.26 -7.95
C TYR A 10 -8.97 -19.28 -7.25
N HIS A 11 -8.42 -20.25 -7.98
CA HIS A 11 -7.39 -21.17 -7.47
C HIS A 11 -5.95 -20.76 -7.85
N GLY A 12 -5.72 -19.50 -8.19
CA GLY A 12 -4.41 -18.98 -8.60
C GLY A 12 -3.39 -18.94 -7.47
N GLU A 13 -2.17 -18.49 -7.79
CA GLU A 13 -1.06 -18.42 -6.84
C GLU A 13 -1.36 -17.47 -5.68
N TYR A 14 -0.78 -17.76 -4.52
CA TYR A 14 -0.79 -16.81 -3.41
C TYR A 14 0.12 -15.63 -3.73
N ILE A 15 -0.33 -14.42 -3.42
CA ILE A 15 0.52 -13.21 -3.42
C ILE A 15 0.99 -12.85 -2.02
N TYR A 16 0.22 -13.27 -1.02
CA TYR A 16 0.49 -13.11 0.39
C TYR A 16 -0.13 -14.26 1.18
N ASN A 17 0.56 -14.75 2.21
CA ASN A 17 0.02 -15.70 3.17
C ASN A 17 0.58 -15.39 4.56
N SER A 18 -0.30 -15.29 5.57
CA SER A 18 0.11 -15.04 6.96
C SER A 18 0.27 -16.31 7.80
N THR A 19 -0.26 -17.47 7.36
CA THR A 19 -0.02 -18.74 8.06
C THR A 19 1.45 -19.13 7.97
N GLN A 20 2.03 -18.96 6.79
CA GLN A 20 3.46 -19.06 6.55
C GLN A 20 3.87 -17.75 5.85
N PRO A 21 4.51 -16.80 6.56
CA PRO A 21 4.83 -15.48 6.05
C PRO A 21 5.49 -15.54 4.68
N PHE A 22 4.70 -15.23 3.66
CA PHE A 22 5.09 -15.37 2.26
C PHE A 22 4.60 -14.16 1.48
N ILE A 23 5.46 -13.65 0.60
CA ILE A 23 5.15 -12.63 -0.38
C ILE A 23 5.66 -13.15 -1.73
N HIS A 24 4.80 -13.15 -2.73
CA HIS A 24 5.16 -13.59 -4.08
C HIS A 24 6.19 -12.66 -4.72
N GLU A 25 7.17 -13.22 -5.43
CA GLU A 25 8.35 -12.49 -5.93
C GLU A 25 7.97 -11.28 -6.80
N HIS A 26 6.96 -11.40 -7.66
CA HIS A 26 6.41 -10.29 -8.47
C HIS A 26 6.03 -9.03 -7.66
N PHE A 27 5.65 -9.20 -6.40
CA PHE A 27 5.17 -8.13 -5.51
C PHE A 27 6.17 -7.75 -4.42
N LYS A 28 7.34 -8.39 -4.39
CA LYS A 28 8.36 -8.14 -3.37
C LYS A 28 8.79 -6.67 -3.36
N GLY A 29 8.85 -6.10 -2.16
CA GLY A 29 9.16 -4.67 -1.95
C GLY A 29 8.03 -3.70 -2.33
N ARG A 30 6.90 -4.17 -2.86
CA ARG A 30 5.74 -3.35 -3.22
C ARG A 30 4.47 -3.70 -2.46
N LEU A 31 4.35 -4.93 -1.98
CA LEU A 31 3.19 -5.40 -1.23
C LEU A 31 3.37 -5.21 0.26
N ILE A 32 2.38 -4.57 0.89
CA ILE A 32 2.31 -4.35 2.33
C ILE A 32 1.00 -4.93 2.84
N MET A 33 1.08 -5.74 3.89
CA MET A 33 -0.08 -6.24 4.61
C MET A 33 -0.22 -5.51 5.95
N ASN A 34 -1.34 -4.82 6.12
CA ASN A 34 -1.73 -4.22 7.39
C ASN A 34 -2.76 -5.12 8.07
N TRP A 35 -2.27 -6.09 8.84
CA TRP A 35 -3.07 -6.94 9.69
C TRP A 35 -2.23 -7.49 10.85
N SER A 36 -2.82 -7.57 12.04
CA SER A 36 -2.25 -8.24 13.20
C SER A 36 -3.24 -9.21 13.84
N GLN A 37 -2.72 -10.19 14.58
CA GLN A 37 -3.55 -11.13 15.32
C GLN A 37 -4.52 -10.38 16.25
N GLY A 38 -5.79 -10.79 16.26
CA GLY A 38 -6.87 -10.14 17.01
C GLY A 38 -7.70 -9.15 16.20
N GLN A 39 -7.20 -8.67 15.05
CA GLN A 39 -8.00 -7.83 14.14
C GLN A 39 -8.96 -8.68 13.32
N THR A 40 -10.16 -8.15 13.07
CA THR A 40 -11.21 -8.79 12.24
C THR A 40 -11.11 -8.42 10.76
N SER A 41 -10.30 -7.44 10.41
CA SER A 41 -10.08 -6.99 9.04
C SER A 41 -8.59 -6.69 8.80
N GLY A 42 -8.16 -6.82 7.55
CA GLY A 42 -6.80 -6.52 7.13
C GLY A 42 -6.82 -5.80 5.79
N VAL A 43 -5.81 -4.98 5.53
CA VAL A 43 -5.70 -4.20 4.29
C VAL A 43 -4.43 -4.60 3.55
N LEU A 44 -4.61 -5.11 2.32
CA LEU A 44 -3.52 -5.33 1.39
C LEU A 44 -3.27 -4.06 0.58
N ARG A 45 -2.02 -3.59 0.53
CA ARG A 45 -1.60 -2.48 -0.33
C ARG A 45 -0.56 -2.97 -1.32
N ILE A 46 -0.71 -2.58 -2.58
CA ILE A 46 0.29 -2.79 -3.63
C ILE A 46 0.77 -1.40 -4.07
N LEU A 47 2.03 -1.11 -3.83
CA LEU A 47 2.69 0.14 -4.22
C LEU A 47 3.22 0.05 -5.65
N ASN A 48 3.41 1.21 -6.29
CA ASN A 48 4.02 1.32 -7.62
C ASN A 48 3.40 0.31 -8.61
N LEU A 49 2.08 0.43 -8.83
CA LEU A 49 1.33 -0.45 -9.72
C LEU A 49 1.95 -0.45 -11.13
N LYS A 50 2.06 -1.64 -11.69
CA LYS A 50 2.55 -1.91 -13.05
C LYS A 50 1.38 -2.43 -13.89
N GLU A 51 1.48 -2.32 -15.21
CA GLU A 51 0.48 -2.87 -16.13
C GLU A 51 0.24 -4.38 -15.87
N ASN A 52 1.32 -5.15 -15.64
CA ASN A 52 1.25 -6.57 -15.30
C ASN A 52 0.66 -6.89 -13.91
N ASP A 53 0.29 -5.88 -13.10
CA ASP A 53 -0.47 -6.09 -11.86
C ASP A 53 -1.99 -6.15 -12.12
N GLN A 54 -2.45 -5.83 -13.33
CA GLN A 54 -3.85 -5.96 -13.72
C GLN A 54 -4.29 -7.44 -13.66
N ALA A 55 -5.17 -7.75 -12.72
CA ALA A 55 -5.67 -9.10 -12.47
C ALA A 55 -6.90 -9.05 -11.55
N THR A 56 -7.55 -10.20 -11.36
CA THR A 56 -8.51 -10.39 -10.28
C THR A 56 -7.80 -10.90 -9.04
N TYR A 57 -8.10 -10.30 -7.89
CA TYR A 57 -7.52 -10.63 -6.59
C TYR A 57 -8.56 -11.28 -5.68
N PHE A 58 -8.19 -12.31 -4.94
CA PHE A 58 -9.10 -13.08 -4.11
C PHE A 58 -8.59 -13.10 -2.67
N SER A 59 -9.32 -12.45 -1.76
CA SER A 59 -9.04 -12.54 -0.32
C SER A 59 -9.48 -13.89 0.21
N ARG A 60 -8.66 -14.47 1.09
CA ARG A 60 -8.93 -15.73 1.79
C ARG A 60 -8.68 -15.56 3.27
N VAL A 61 -9.61 -16.06 4.09
CA VAL A 61 -9.53 -16.04 5.55
C VAL A 61 -9.62 -17.47 6.06
N PHE A 62 -8.76 -17.79 7.02
CA PHE A 62 -8.74 -19.07 7.74
C PHE A 62 -9.03 -18.82 9.21
N LEU A 63 -9.94 -19.60 9.77
CA LEU A 63 -10.32 -19.51 11.17
C LEU A 63 -10.30 -20.90 11.80
N GLN A 64 -9.56 -21.02 12.90
CA GLN A 64 -9.67 -22.19 13.76
C GLN A 64 -10.96 -22.05 14.58
N THR A 65 -11.90 -22.96 14.39
CA THR A 65 -13.13 -23.07 15.18
C THR A 65 -13.09 -24.32 16.05
N THR A 66 -14.10 -24.49 16.90
CA THR A 66 -14.31 -25.72 17.69
C THR A 66 -14.51 -26.97 16.82
N GLU A 67 -14.98 -26.79 15.58
CA GLU A 67 -15.17 -27.86 14.59
C GLU A 67 -13.93 -28.12 13.72
N GLY A 68 -12.84 -27.37 13.92
CA GLY A 68 -11.63 -27.45 13.12
C GLY A 68 -11.35 -26.20 12.28
N MET A 69 -10.47 -26.31 11.30
CA MET A 69 -10.09 -25.17 10.46
C MET A 69 -11.15 -24.92 9.37
N LYS A 70 -11.78 -23.75 9.40
CA LYS A 70 -12.66 -23.26 8.34
C LYS A 70 -11.92 -22.26 7.46
N SER A 71 -12.25 -22.21 6.16
CA SER A 71 -11.69 -21.19 5.25
C SER A 71 -12.74 -20.64 4.31
N TRP A 72 -12.69 -19.34 4.07
CA TRP A 72 -13.55 -18.65 3.12
C TRP A 72 -12.69 -17.88 2.14
N GLN A 73 -13.10 -17.83 0.88
CA GLN A 73 -12.46 -17.05 -0.16
C GLN A 73 -13.53 -16.23 -0.88
N SER A 74 -13.22 -14.98 -1.22
CA SER A 74 -14.12 -14.18 -2.06
C SER A 74 -14.33 -14.92 -3.40
N VAL A 75 -15.59 -15.15 -3.79
CA VAL A 75 -15.93 -15.87 -5.02
C VAL A 75 -15.73 -14.98 -6.25
N ALA A 76 -16.22 -13.75 -6.19
CA ALA A 76 -16.07 -12.78 -7.28
C ALA A 76 -14.65 -12.20 -7.36
N GLY A 77 -13.94 -12.15 -6.24
CA GLY A 77 -12.66 -11.44 -6.13
C GLY A 77 -12.82 -9.92 -6.30
N THR A 78 -11.73 -9.26 -6.66
CA THR A 78 -11.66 -7.82 -6.95
C THR A 78 -10.82 -7.62 -8.19
N GLN A 79 -11.43 -7.14 -9.27
CA GLN A 79 -10.73 -6.87 -10.51
C GLN A 79 -10.01 -5.52 -10.42
N LEU A 80 -8.69 -5.54 -10.56
CA LEU A 80 -7.86 -4.35 -10.66
C LEU A 80 -7.65 -4.05 -12.14
N ILE A 81 -8.03 -2.85 -12.58
CA ILE A 81 -7.80 -2.35 -13.94
C ILE A 81 -6.83 -1.17 -13.86
N ILE A 82 -5.76 -1.21 -14.65
CA ILE A 82 -4.75 -0.15 -14.72
C ILE A 82 -5.02 0.69 -15.97
N ILE A 83 -5.28 1.98 -15.78
CA ILE A 83 -5.52 2.93 -16.87
C ILE A 83 -4.36 3.91 -16.90
N HIS A 84 -3.70 4.02 -18.05
CA HIS A 84 -2.69 5.05 -18.26
C HIS A 84 -3.38 6.39 -18.45
N ALA A 85 -2.95 7.40 -17.68
CA ALA A 85 -3.34 8.76 -17.98
C ALA A 85 -2.82 9.11 -19.38
N PRO A 86 -3.64 9.70 -20.27
CA PRO A 86 -3.15 10.18 -21.54
C PRO A 86 -2.08 11.23 -21.26
N SER A 87 -0.87 11.01 -21.79
CA SER A 87 0.20 11.99 -21.77
C SER A 87 -0.24 13.17 -22.65
N THR A 88 -0.95 14.14 -22.08
CA THR A 88 -1.17 15.41 -22.77
C THR A 88 0.15 16.14 -22.80
N THR A 89 0.86 16.02 -23.92
CA THR A 89 1.95 16.93 -24.26
C THR A 89 1.34 18.33 -24.36
N VAL A 90 1.45 19.11 -23.30
CA VAL A 90 1.20 20.54 -23.39
C VAL A 90 2.36 21.11 -24.20
N VAL A 91 2.15 21.26 -25.51
CA VAL A 91 3.03 22.10 -26.33
C VAL A 91 2.87 23.51 -25.76
N SER A 92 3.88 23.96 -25.04
CA SER A 92 3.92 25.33 -24.53
C SER A 92 3.96 26.27 -25.75
N PRO A 93 3.01 27.20 -25.92
CA PRO A 93 3.07 28.15 -27.02
C PRO A 93 4.30 29.05 -26.81
N SER A 94 5.33 28.85 -27.65
CA SER A 94 6.46 29.76 -27.75
C SER A 94 5.95 31.10 -28.28
N ILE A 95 6.06 32.13 -27.46
CA ILE A 95 5.63 33.51 -27.77
C ILE A 95 6.54 34.06 -28.88
N ILE A 96 6.03 34.18 -30.10
CA ILE A 96 6.57 35.10 -31.11
C ILE A 96 5.77 36.41 -31.00
N PRO A 97 6.40 37.58 -30.79
CA PRO A 97 5.68 38.83 -30.75
C PRO A 97 5.44 39.31 -32.20
N SER A 98 4.21 39.19 -32.71
CA SER A 98 3.81 39.86 -33.95
C SER A 98 2.43 40.53 -33.78
N VAL A 99 2.49 41.83 -33.49
CA VAL A 99 1.59 42.92 -33.93
C VAL A 99 0.09 42.56 -34.14
N PHE A 100 -0.75 43.02 -33.20
CA PHE A 100 -2.22 43.05 -33.27
C PHE A 100 -2.75 44.09 -34.29
N PRO A 101 -3.96 43.88 -34.88
CA PRO A 101 -5.13 44.58 -34.34
C PRO A 101 -6.46 43.78 -34.31
N THR A 102 -7.11 43.87 -33.15
CA THR A 102 -8.55 44.10 -32.89
C THR A 102 -9.64 43.44 -33.75
N ALA A 103 -10.21 42.34 -33.22
CA ALA A 103 -11.64 41.97 -33.23
C ALA A 103 -11.76 40.74 -32.28
N GLY A 104 -12.29 40.82 -31.07
CA GLY A 104 -13.71 41.00 -30.78
C GLY A 104 -14.42 39.65 -30.64
N LEU A 105 -14.21 38.92 -29.54
CA LEU A 105 -15.22 38.02 -28.93
C LEU A 105 -14.71 37.47 -27.58
N GLU A 106 -15.35 37.86 -26.50
CA GLU A 106 -15.20 37.25 -25.17
C GLU A 106 -16.06 35.98 -25.08
N ASP A 107 -15.49 34.86 -24.65
CA ASP A 107 -16.21 33.95 -23.73
C ASP A 107 -15.20 33.21 -22.83
N THR A 108 -15.26 33.53 -21.54
CA THR A 108 -14.40 32.98 -20.49
C THR A 108 -15.23 32.03 -19.65
N ARG A 109 -15.03 30.71 -19.80
CA ARG A 109 -15.48 29.76 -18.77
C ARG A 109 -14.65 28.48 -18.69
N GLY A 110 -13.83 28.42 -17.64
CA GLY A 110 -13.86 27.24 -16.75
C GLY A 110 -12.82 26.15 -16.98
N LYS A 111 -11.53 26.48 -16.98
CA LYS A 111 -10.45 25.50 -16.78
C LYS A 111 -10.24 25.26 -15.28
N ARG A 112 -10.61 24.08 -14.77
CA ARG A 112 -10.26 23.61 -13.43
C ARG A 112 -9.75 22.17 -13.50
N THR A 113 -8.47 22.01 -13.77
CA THR A 113 -7.73 20.78 -13.49
C THR A 113 -6.91 21.00 -12.23
N PRO A 114 -7.16 20.28 -11.12
CA PRO A 114 -6.35 20.41 -9.92
C PRO A 114 -5.07 19.59 -10.04
N SER A 115 -3.95 20.32 -10.07
CA SER A 115 -2.67 20.00 -9.42
C SER A 115 -2.20 18.53 -9.44
N LEU A 116 -1.34 18.22 -10.41
CA LEU A 116 -0.39 17.10 -10.41
C LEU A 116 0.86 17.39 -9.54
N LEU A 117 0.69 18.15 -8.45
CA LEU A 117 1.75 18.49 -7.51
C LEU A 117 1.45 17.73 -6.22
N ASN A 118 2.20 16.66 -5.95
CA ASN A 118 2.51 16.11 -4.60
C ASN A 118 3.03 14.66 -4.61
N LEU A 119 3.63 14.15 -5.69
CA LEU A 119 4.27 12.82 -5.66
C LEU A 119 5.71 12.81 -5.09
N GLY A 120 6.29 13.97 -4.75
CA GLY A 120 7.69 14.10 -4.32
C GLY A 120 7.94 14.38 -2.82
N ALA A 121 6.91 14.55 -1.98
CA ALA A 121 7.07 15.16 -0.65
C ALA A 121 6.77 14.26 0.57
N MET A 122 6.51 12.95 0.40
CA MET A 122 6.20 12.02 1.52
C MET A 122 7.37 11.06 1.86
N VAL A 123 8.59 11.60 2.01
CA VAL A 123 9.78 10.85 2.47
C VAL A 123 10.17 11.17 3.94
N ARG A 124 9.31 11.86 4.70
CA ARG A 124 9.62 12.25 6.09
C ARG A 124 8.77 11.53 7.13
N MET A 125 9.48 10.93 8.09
CA MET A 125 9.05 10.49 9.43
C MET A 125 8.26 9.18 9.55
N VAL A 126 8.98 8.05 9.76
CA VAL A 126 8.80 7.17 10.94
C VAL A 126 10.14 6.45 11.21
N VAL A 127 11.10 7.13 11.85
CA VAL A 127 12.27 6.49 12.47
C VAL A 127 12.51 7.21 13.80
N SER A 128 11.78 6.84 14.86
CA SER A 128 12.11 7.34 16.21
C SER A 128 11.75 6.40 17.37
N LYS A 129 11.23 5.19 17.13
CA LYS A 129 10.77 4.30 18.22
C LYS A 129 11.73 3.19 18.63
N VAL A 130 12.81 2.93 17.90
CA VAL A 130 13.68 1.76 18.16
C VAL A 130 14.86 2.06 19.09
N VAL A 131 15.32 3.31 19.20
CA VAL A 131 16.54 3.63 19.97
C VAL A 131 16.31 3.81 21.48
N VAL A 132 15.08 4.10 21.93
CA VAL A 132 14.80 4.35 23.36
C VAL A 132 14.54 3.06 24.16
N ILE A 133 14.24 1.95 23.48
CA ILE A 133 13.83 0.71 24.16
C ILE A 133 15.04 -0.07 24.72
N ILE A 134 16.19 -0.01 24.05
CA ILE A 134 17.42 -0.73 24.47
C ILE A 134 17.94 -0.27 25.86
N PRO A 135 18.11 1.03 26.14
CA PRO A 135 18.57 1.46 27.46
C PRO A 135 17.55 1.15 28.57
N LEU A 136 16.26 1.13 28.26
CA LEU A 136 15.22 0.80 29.25
C LEU A 136 15.32 -0.66 29.71
N TYR A 137 15.47 -1.61 28.79
CA TYR A 137 15.62 -3.01 29.15
C TYR A 137 16.95 -3.30 29.86
N GLY A 138 18.05 -2.66 29.43
CA GLY A 138 19.33 -2.77 30.12
C GLY A 138 19.26 -2.29 31.57
N TRP A 139 18.56 -1.18 31.83
CA TRP A 139 18.36 -0.65 33.18
C TRP A 139 17.51 -1.56 34.05
N VAL A 140 16.39 -2.07 33.52
CA VAL A 140 15.52 -3.02 34.26
C VAL A 140 16.30 -4.29 34.59
N PHE A 141 17.07 -4.83 33.65
CA PHE A 141 17.89 -6.02 33.88
C PHE A 141 18.99 -5.76 34.93
N PHE A 142 19.63 -4.60 34.91
CA PHE A 142 20.63 -4.20 35.90
C PHE A 142 20.03 -4.07 37.31
N LEU A 143 18.87 -3.42 37.44
CA LEU A 143 18.15 -3.34 38.71
C LEU A 143 17.72 -4.71 39.21
N TRP A 144 17.24 -5.57 38.32
CA TRP A 144 16.83 -6.93 38.67
C TRP A 144 18.03 -7.78 39.11
N TRP A 145 19.20 -7.59 38.50
CA TRP A 145 20.41 -8.27 38.92
C TRP A 145 20.92 -7.77 40.28
N LYS A 146 20.84 -6.47 40.56
CA LYS A 146 21.26 -5.88 41.84
C LYS A 146 20.35 -6.24 43.02
N GLN A 147 19.08 -6.56 42.76
CA GLN A 147 18.13 -7.00 43.80
C GLN A 147 18.23 -8.49 44.14
N ARG A 148 19.06 -9.28 43.45
CA ARG A 148 19.26 -10.68 43.86
C ARG A 148 20.04 -10.71 45.17
N PRO A 149 19.47 -11.29 46.25
CA PRO A 149 20.22 -11.59 47.45
C PRO A 149 21.37 -12.53 47.08
N ALA A 150 22.52 -12.34 47.73
CA ALA A 150 23.56 -13.36 47.72
C ALA A 150 23.04 -14.55 48.53
N GLU A 151 22.66 -15.63 47.84
CA GLU A 151 22.61 -16.99 48.39
C GLU A 151 23.69 -17.83 47.72
#